data_AF-X1IGW1-F1
#
_entry.id   AF-X1IGW1-F1
#
_cell.length_a   1.000
_cell.length_b   1.000
_cell.length_c   1.000
_cell.angle_alpha   90.00
_cell.angle_beta   90.00
_cell.angle_gamma   90.00
#
_symmetry.space_group_name_H-M   'P 1'
#
loop_
_entity.id
_entity.type
_entity.pdbx_description
1 polymer ?
#
loop_
_entity_poly.entity_id
_entity_poly.type
_entity_poly.pdbx_seq_one_letter_code
_entity_poly.pdbx_strand_id
1 'polypeptide(L)' 'MTVTLGIDAGSVAVKALALSDGRPIGWLEEPTRPDISAQCRGLLGRTLRHCDLAEGDVTALCATGYGRNLVA' A
#
# COMPACT_ATOMS: atom_id res chain seq x y z
N MET A 1 -13.61 -13.19 4.47
CA MET A 1 -12.99 -11.91 4.87
C MET A 1 -12.25 -11.42 3.64
N THR A 2 -12.61 -10.24 3.15
CA THR A 2 -12.01 -9.66 1.95
C THR A 2 -11.04 -8.58 2.38
N VAL A 3 -9.74 -8.81 2.17
CA VAL A 3 -8.71 -7.83 2.47
C VAL A 3 -8.23 -7.18 1.17
N THR A 4 -8.28 -5.85 1.11
CA THR A 4 -7.82 -5.07 -0.04
C THR A 4 -6.71 -4.13 0.41
N LEU A 5 -5.62 -4.08 -0.36
CA LEU A 5 -4.59 -3.05 -0.22
C LEU A 5 -4.80 -1.96 -1.28
N GLY A 6 -4.69 -0.71 -0.84
CA GLY A 6 -4.63 0.46 -1.72
C GLY A 6 -3.29 1.17 -1.53
N ILE A 7 -2.72 1.65 -2.63
CA ILE A 7 -1.54 2.54 -2.58
C ILE A 7 -1.72 3.74 -3.50
N ASP A 8 -1.42 4.93 -2.98
CA ASP A 8 -1.31 6.18 -3.73
C ASP A 8 0.16 6.59 -3.82
N ALA A 9 0.76 6.40 -4.99
CA ALA A 9 2.14 6.77 -5.27
C ALA A 9 2.22 8.20 -5.81
N GLY A 10 2.20 9.19 -4.92
CA GLY A 10 2.31 10.61 -5.25
C GLY A 10 3.75 11.06 -5.49
N SER A 11 3.91 12.28 -6.03
CA SER A 11 5.22 12.92 -6.23
C SER A 11 5.83 13.48 -4.94
N VAL A 12 5.00 13.69 -3.90
CA VAL A 12 5.42 14.26 -2.61
C VAL A 12 5.34 13.24 -1.48
N ALA A 13 4.32 12.39 -1.49
CA ALA A 13 4.15 11.33 -0.50
C ALA A 13 3.58 10.07 -1.13
N VAL A 14 3.95 8.92 -0.56
CA VAL A 14 3.39 7.61 -0.87
C VAL A 14 2.57 7.15 0.34
N LYS A 15 1.33 6.72 0.10
CA LYS A 15 0.39 6.29 1.14
C LYS A 15 -0.10 4.89 0.84
N ALA A 16 -0.17 4.03 1.84
CA ALA A 16 -0.74 2.69 1.74
C ALA A 16 -1.85 2.50 2.77
N LEU A 17 -2.96 1.88 2.37
CA LEU A 17 -4.15 1.63 3.17
C LEU A 17 -4.54 0.16 3.06
N ALA A 18 -4.85 -0.48 4.18
CA ALA A 18 -5.48 -1.79 4.23
C ALA A 18 -6.97 -1.65 4.60
N LEU A 19 -7.83 -2.33 3.85
CA LEU A 19 -9.26 -2.47 4.12
C LEU A 19 -9.57 -3.94 4.45
N SER A 20 -10.42 -4.18 5.45
CA SER A 20 -11.08 -5.47 5.66
C SER A 20 -12.59 -5.28 5.52
N ASP A 21 -13.22 -6.03 4.62
CA ASP A 21 -14.65 -5.99 4.34
C ASP A 21 -15.16 -4.54 4.13
N GLY A 22 -14.38 -3.76 3.38
CA GLY A 22 -14.65 -2.36 3.04
C GLY A 22 -14.34 -1.34 4.13
N ARG A 23 -13.80 -1.76 5.29
CA ARG A 23 -13.48 -0.86 6.41
C ARG A 23 -11.96 -0.70 6.57
N PRO A 24 -11.45 0.53 6.79
CA PRO A 24 -10.04 0.75 7.13
C PRO A 24 -9.61 -0.02 8.37
N ILE A 25 -8.51 -0.75 8.27
CA ILE A 25 -7.89 -1.46 9.39
C ILE A 25 -6.45 -0.99 9.69
N GLY A 26 -5.84 -0.21 8.79
CA GLY A 26 -4.57 0.46 9.05
C GLY A 26 -4.01 1.13 7.80
N TRP A 27 -3.12 2.10 8.00
CA TRP A 27 -2.47 2.81 6.91
C TRP A 27 -1.08 3.30 7.32
N LEU A 28 -0.23 3.56 6.33
CA LEU A 28 1.08 4.19 6.52
C LEU A 28 1.29 5.24 5.43
N GLU A 29 2.09 6.25 5.75
CA GLU A 29 2.48 7.32 4.83
C GLU A 29 3.95 7.67 5.02
N GLU A 30 4.62 8.01 3.92
CA GLU A 30 5.97 8.59 3.97
C GLU A 30 6.25 9.50 2.76
N PRO A 31 7.22 10.43 2.89
CA PRO A 31 7.65 11.26 1.76
C PRO A 31 8.18 10.43 0.59
N THR A 32 7.87 10.83 -0.64
CA THR A 32 8.34 10.16 -1.86
C THR A 32 9.87 10.20 -1.95
N ARG A 33 10.48 9.07 -2.33
CA ARG A 33 11.92 8.89 -2.50
C ARG A 33 12.26 8.59 -3.96
N PRO A 34 13.53 8.74 -4.40
CA PRO A 34 13.90 8.53 -5.80
C PRO A 34 13.55 7.14 -6.36
N ASP A 35 13.70 6.07 -5.56
CA ASP A 35 13.31 4.71 -5.95
C ASP A 35 11.86 4.41 -5.49
N ILE A 36 10.90 4.90 -6.26
CA ILE A 36 9.47 4.75 -5.96
C ILE A 36 9.04 3.28 -5.96
N SER A 37 9.60 2.45 -6.83
CA SER A 37 9.26 1.02 -6.89
C SER A 37 9.67 0.28 -5.63
N ALA A 38 10.91 0.46 -5.19
CA ALA A 38 11.38 -0.14 -3.93
C ALA A 38 10.62 0.45 -2.73
N GLN A 39 10.32 1.75 -2.76
CA GLN A 39 9.54 2.42 -1.73
C GLN A 39 8.14 1.83 -1.59
N CYS A 40 7.40 1.69 -2.71
CA CYS A 40 6.04 1.15 -2.71
C CYS A 40 6.01 -0.27 -2.16
N ARG A 41 6.93 -1.15 -2.62
CA ARG A 41 7.05 -2.52 -2.10
C ARG A 41 7.32 -2.54 -0.60
N GLY A 42 8.25 -1.70 -0.14
CA GLY A 42 8.60 -1.59 1.28
C GLY A 42 7.46 -1.04 2.15
N LEU A 43 6.69 -0.08 1.64
CA LEU A 43 5.53 0.48 2.34
C LEU A 43 4.39 -0.55 2.43
N LEU A 44 4.05 -1.24 1.33
CA LEU A 44 3.03 -2.30 1.32
C LEU A 44 3.35 -3.41 2.32
N GLY A 45 4.59 -3.91 2.33
CA GLY A 45 5.01 -4.95 3.29
C GLY A 45 4.98 -4.47 4.75
N ARG A 46 5.26 -3.19 5.00
CA ARG A 46 5.11 -2.61 6.35
C ARG A 46 3.65 -2.43 6.74
N THR A 47 2.78 -2.03 5.82
CA THR A 47 1.34 -1.91 6.07
C THR A 47 0.72 -3.26 6.41
N LEU A 48 1.11 -4.34 5.71
CA LEU A 48 0.69 -5.70 6.04
C LEU A 48 1.10 -6.09 7.47
N ARG A 49 2.38 -5.93 7.81
CA ARG A 49 2.87 -6.21 9.18
C ARG A 49 2.20 -5.34 10.23
N HIS A 50 1.89 -4.08 9.92
CA HIS A 50 1.20 -3.17 10.83
C HIS A 50 -0.24 -3.61 11.13
N CYS A 51 -0.87 -4.35 10.20
CA CYS A 51 -2.21 -4.88 10.33
C CYS A 51 -2.26 -6.37 10.72
N ASP A 52 -1.13 -6.97 11.10
CA ASP A 52 -1.00 -8.41 11.39
C ASP A 52 -1.49 -9.31 10.24
N LEU A 53 -1.24 -8.90 8.99
CA LEU A 53 -1.61 -9.62 7.77
C LEU A 53 -0.40 -10.24 7.07
N ALA A 54 -0.63 -11.36 6.39
CA ALA A 54 0.28 -11.94 5.41
C ALA A 54 -0.07 -11.51 3.98
N GLU A 55 0.88 -11.61 3.05
CA GLU A 55 0.63 -11.32 1.63
C GLU A 55 -0.50 -12.18 1.05
N GLY A 56 -0.61 -13.44 1.49
CA GLY A 56 -1.67 -14.37 1.06
C GLY A 56 -3.08 -14.00 1.52
N ASP A 57 -3.23 -13.08 2.48
CA ASP A 57 -4.54 -12.61 2.92
C ASP A 57 -5.14 -11.57 1.96
N VAL A 58 -4.30 -10.93 1.13
CA VAL A 58 -4.70 -9.84 0.23
C VAL A 58 -5.42 -10.39 -0.99
N THR A 59 -6.70 -10.06 -1.11
CA THR A 59 -7.54 -10.44 -2.26
C THR A 59 -7.37 -9.53 -3.46
N ALA A 60 -7.01 -8.26 -3.24
CA ALA A 60 -6.80 -7.28 -4.29
C ALA A 60 -5.80 -6.20 -3.86
N LEU A 61 -4.99 -5.74 -4.81
CA LEU A 61 -4.15 -4.55 -4.70
C LEU A 61 -4.57 -3.53 -5.75
N CYS A 62 -4.85 -2.31 -5.31
CA CYS A 62 -5.17 -1.18 -6.17
C CYS A 62 -4.10 -0.11 -6.06
N ALA A 63 -3.58 0.36 -7.19
CA ALA A 63 -2.60 1.45 -7.25
C ALA A 63 -3.18 2.69 -7.94
N THR A 64 -2.88 3.87 -7.38
CA THR A 64 -3.20 5.18 -7.94
C THR A 64 -2.03 6.16 -7.75
N GLY A 65 -2.23 7.41 -8.15
CA GLY A 65 -1.20 8.44 -8.10
C GLY A 65 -0.32 8.49 -9.36
N TYR A 66 0.64 9.40 -9.37
CA TYR A 66 1.55 9.63 -10.50
C TYR A 66 2.44 8.41 -10.77
N GLY A 67 2.94 7.78 -9.71
CA GLY A 67 3.81 6.61 -9.75
C GLY A 67 3.08 5.27 -9.85
N ARG A 68 1.76 5.24 -10.13
CA ARG A 68 0.97 4.00 -10.10
C ARG A 68 1.53 2.85 -10.95
N ASN A 69 2.16 3.16 -12.07
CA ASN A 69 2.75 2.17 -12.97
C ASN A 69 4.10 1.61 -12.47
N LEU A 70 4.62 2.15 -11.36
CA LEU A 70 5.86 1.72 -10.71
C LEU A 70 5.59 0.78 -9.52
N VAL A 71 4.32 0.55 -9.18
CA VAL A 71 3.88 -0.40 -8.16
C VAL A 71 3.89 -1.80 -8.79
N ALA A 72 4.72 -2.71 -8.27
CA ALA A 72 4.92 -4.07 -8.78
C ALA A 72 5.05 -5.09 -7.66
#